data_AF-A0A3S2BZ46-F1
#
_entry.id   AF-A0A3S2BZ46-F1
#
_cell.length_a   1.000
_cell.length_b   1.000
_cell.length_c   1.000
_cell.angle_alpha   90.00
_cell.angle_beta   90.00
_cell.angle_gamma   90.00
#
_symmetry.space_group_name_H-M   'P 1'
#
loop_
_entity.id
_entity.type
_entity.pdbx_description
1 polymer ?
#
loop_
_entity_poly.entity_id
_entity_poly.type
_entity_poly.pdbx_seq_one_letter_code
_entity_poly.pdbx_strand_id
1 'polypeptide(L)'
;MASNVSLTGLARDLEERAKSGKPIRIGLIGSGEMGTDIVTRVAHMSGIEIGAISELNLPAASKAVDIAFQETGHAREVSNASAMTSAMEAGKVAVTNDADLVIN
;
A
#
# COMPACT_ATOMS: atom_id res chain seq x y z
N MET A 1 0.97 15.85 4.33
CA MET A 1 1.17 17.22 4.85
C MET A 1 2.54 17.72 4.42
N ALA A 2 2.66 18.99 4.04
CA ALA A 2 3.97 19.57 3.77
C ALA A 2 4.80 19.60 5.06
N SER A 3 6.02 19.07 5.00
CA SER A 3 7.00 19.11 6.09
C SER A 3 7.25 20.57 6.51
N ASN A 4 7.36 20.83 7.81
CA ASN A 4 7.77 22.13 8.35
C ASN A 4 9.29 22.35 8.32
N VAL A 5 10.04 21.38 7.80
CA VAL A 5 11.49 21.43 7.61
C VAL A 5 11.86 21.10 6.17
N SER A 6 13.02 21.60 5.71
CA SER A 6 13.59 21.22 4.43
C SER A 6 13.86 19.71 4.39
N LEU A 7 13.46 19.07 3.30
CA LEU A 7 13.69 17.64 3.09
C LEU A 7 15.19 17.39 2.85
N THR A 8 15.78 16.52 3.66
CA THR A 8 17.19 16.11 3.56
C THR A 8 17.32 14.60 3.76
N GLY A 9 18.45 14.03 3.34
CA GLY A 9 18.71 12.58 3.42
C GLY A 9 17.57 11.76 2.83
N LEU A 10 17.16 10.70 3.55
CA LEU A 10 16.12 9.76 3.10
C LEU A 10 14.79 10.44 2.74
N ALA A 11 14.39 11.50 3.46
CA ALA A 11 13.13 12.19 3.19
C ALA A 11 13.16 12.91 1.83
N ARG A 12 14.33 13.44 1.42
CA ARG A 12 14.52 14.01 0.09
C ARG A 12 14.48 12.91 -0.97
N ASP A 13 15.18 11.80 -0.74
CA ASP A 13 15.30 10.72 -1.71
C ASP A 13 13.93 10.03 -1.97
N LEU A 14 13.09 9.89 -0.94
CA LEU A 14 11.71 9.41 -1.07
C LEU A 14 10.81 10.39 -1.83
N GLU A 15 10.97 11.69 -1.62
CA GLU A 15 10.25 12.72 -2.37
C GLU A 15 10.66 12.74 -3.85
N GLU A 16 11.94 12.56 -4.15
CA GLU A 16 12.44 12.41 -5.53
C GLU A 16 11.86 11.14 -6.19
N ARG A 17 11.77 10.04 -5.43
CA ARG A 17 11.14 8.81 -5.90
C ARG A 17 9.64 8.98 -6.20
N ALA A 18 8.93 9.77 -5.38
CA ALA A 18 7.53 10.11 -5.64
C ALA A 18 7.37 10.89 -6.95
N LYS A 19 8.23 11.90 -7.17
CA LYS A 19 8.22 12.74 -8.37
C LYS A 19 8.49 11.98 -9.66
N SER A 20 9.19 10.85 -9.60
CA SER A 20 9.41 10.00 -10.78
C SER A 20 8.16 9.22 -11.21
N GLY A 21 7.06 9.29 -10.47
CA GLY A 21 5.82 8.55 -10.75
C GLY A 21 5.96 7.03 -10.61
N LYS A 22 7.04 6.55 -9.99
CA LYS A 22 7.33 5.11 -9.83
C LYS A 22 7.65 4.81 -8.37
N PRO A 23 6.68 4.84 -7.45
CA PRO A 23 6.93 4.58 -6.03
C PRO A 23 7.51 3.17 -5.80
N ILE A 24 8.11 2.97 -4.64
CA ILE A 24 8.41 1.63 -4.12
C ILE A 24 7.09 1.00 -3.71
N ARG A 25 6.79 -0.19 -4.20
CA ARG A 25 5.56 -0.92 -3.86
C ARG A 25 5.86 -2.04 -2.88
N ILE A 26 5.21 -2.01 -1.73
CA ILE A 26 5.29 -3.05 -0.72
C ILE A 26 4.23 -4.11 -1.03
N GLY A 27 4.67 -5.38 -1.10
CA GLY A 27 3.79 -6.53 -0.90
C GLY A 27 3.78 -6.88 0.59
N LEU A 28 2.62 -6.82 1.23
CA LEU A 28 2.46 -7.06 2.66
C LEU A 28 1.72 -8.38 2.88
N ILE A 29 2.29 -9.26 3.72
CA ILE A 29 1.65 -10.53 4.10
C ILE A 29 1.12 -10.39 5.53
N GLY A 30 -0.20 -10.43 5.66
CA GLY A 30 -0.95 -10.25 6.89
C GLY A 30 -1.35 -8.79 7.15
N SER A 31 -2.58 -8.60 7.64
CA SER A 31 -3.14 -7.31 8.05
C SER A 31 -3.66 -7.33 9.49
N GLY A 32 -2.92 -7.99 10.38
CA GLY A 32 -3.11 -7.86 11.84
C GLY A 32 -2.70 -6.46 12.33
N GLU A 33 -2.43 -6.32 13.63
CA GLU A 33 -2.05 -5.02 14.22
C GLU A 33 -0.82 -4.39 13.52
N MET A 34 0.28 -5.15 13.41
CA MET A 34 1.51 -4.66 12.75
C MET A 34 1.27 -4.35 11.26
N GLY A 35 0.49 -5.17 10.57
CA GLY A 35 0.18 -4.95 9.16
C GLY A 35 -0.62 -3.67 8.97
N THR A 36 -1.62 -3.44 9.82
CA THR A 36 -2.42 -2.21 9.82
C THR A 36 -1.55 -0.99 10.10
N ASP A 37 -0.66 -1.05 11.10
CA ASP A 37 0.27 0.05 11.40
C ASP A 37 1.18 0.40 10.22
N ILE A 38 1.67 -0.61 9.49
CA ILE A 38 2.46 -0.40 8.27
C ILE A 38 1.63 0.30 7.20
N VAL A 39 0.41 -0.18 6.92
CA VAL A 39 -0.48 0.43 5.92
C VAL A 39 -0.78 1.88 6.28
N THR A 40 -1.12 2.15 7.54
CA THR A 40 -1.38 3.51 8.06
C THR A 40 -0.14 4.40 7.93
N ARG A 41 1.04 3.91 8.28
CA ARG A 41 2.26 4.72 8.18
C ARG A 41 2.61 5.05 6.73
N VAL A 42 2.52 4.06 5.84
CA VAL A 42 2.86 4.19 4.42
C VAL A 42 1.91 5.15 3.71
N ALA A 43 0.62 5.17 4.07
CA ALA A 43 -0.36 6.13 3.52
C ALA A 43 0.01 7.61 3.74
N HIS A 44 0.94 7.89 4.67
CA HIS A 44 1.43 9.24 4.97
C HIS A 44 2.87 9.51 4.49
N MET A 45 3.47 8.61 3.70
CA MET A 45 4.84 8.75 3.20
C MET A 45 4.88 9.03 1.68
N SER A 46 5.85 9.83 1.25
CA SER A 46 6.14 10.03 -0.18
C SER A 46 6.95 8.85 -0.73
N GLY A 47 6.72 8.48 -1.99
CA GLY A 47 7.60 7.60 -2.76
C GLY A 47 7.55 6.12 -2.41
N ILE A 48 6.68 5.73 -1.48
CA ILE A 48 6.43 4.35 -1.08
C ILE A 48 4.93 4.14 -0.90
N GLU A 49 4.41 3.00 -1.35
CA GLU A 49 2.98 2.66 -1.28
C GLU A 49 2.78 1.18 -0.98
N ILE A 50 1.60 0.84 -0.45
CA ILE A 50 1.16 -0.56 -0.36
C ILE A 50 0.58 -0.96 -1.72
N GLY A 51 1.25 -1.86 -2.41
CA GLY A 51 0.77 -2.37 -3.69
C GLY A 51 -0.25 -3.48 -3.49
N ALA A 52 0.09 -4.45 -2.64
CA ALA A 52 -0.76 -5.60 -2.35
C ALA A 52 -0.70 -6.03 -0.88
N ILE A 53 -1.82 -6.56 -0.39
CA ILE A 53 -1.94 -7.21 0.92
C ILE A 53 -2.48 -8.61 0.71
N SER A 54 -1.77 -9.62 1.21
CA SER A 54 -2.28 -10.98 1.36
C SER A 54 -2.83 -11.17 2.77
N GLU A 55 -4.09 -11.57 2.91
CA GLU A 55 -4.72 -11.85 4.19
C GLU A 55 -5.77 -12.96 4.05
N LEU A 56 -5.80 -13.90 5.00
CA LEU A 56 -6.75 -15.03 4.98
C LEU A 56 -8.20 -14.54 5.11
N ASN A 57 -8.41 -13.48 5.88
CA ASN A 57 -9.69 -12.80 6.03
C ASN A 57 -9.70 -11.48 5.22
N LEU A 58 -10.08 -11.53 3.93
CA LEU A 58 -10.08 -10.37 3.02
C LEU A 58 -10.74 -9.10 3.61
N PRO A 59 -11.91 -9.15 4.28
CA PRO A 59 -12.46 -7.99 4.97
C PRO A 59 -11.52 -7.31 5.97
N ALA A 60 -10.61 -8.03 6.62
CA ALA A 60 -9.65 -7.46 7.57
C ALA A 60 -8.60 -6.59 6.86
N ALA A 61 -8.12 -7.02 5.69
CA ALA A 61 -7.20 -6.23 4.88
C ALA A 61 -7.87 -4.99 4.31
N SER A 62 -9.09 -5.11 3.79
CA SER A 62 -9.88 -3.94 3.37
C SER A 62 -10.10 -2.95 4.52
N LYS A 63 -10.41 -3.45 5.73
CA LYS A 63 -10.54 -2.62 6.93
C LYS A 63 -9.24 -1.91 7.32
N ALA A 64 -8.09 -2.58 7.21
CA ALA A 64 -6.78 -1.96 7.48
C ALA A 64 -6.51 -0.79 6.52
N VAL A 65 -6.87 -0.96 5.25
CA VAL A 65 -6.80 0.10 4.23
C VAL A 65 -7.77 1.23 4.57
N ASP A 66 -9.04 0.94 4.89
CA ASP A 66 -10.01 1.97 5.26
C ASP A 66 -9.57 2.77 6.50
N ILE A 67 -8.94 2.12 7.49
CA ILE A 67 -8.33 2.79 8.65
C ILE A 67 -7.20 3.74 8.20
N ALA A 68 -6.32 3.30 7.30
CA ALA A 68 -5.21 4.13 6.83
C ALA A 68 -5.67 5.36 6.03
N PHE A 69 -6.70 5.21 5.20
CA PHE A 69 -7.19 6.29 4.34
C PHE A 69 -8.36 7.08 4.95
N GLN A 70 -8.93 6.63 6.08
CA GLN A 70 -10.10 7.21 6.73
C GLN A 70 -11.37 7.24 5.85
N GLU A 71 -11.42 6.43 4.80
CA GLU A 71 -12.56 6.27 3.90
C GLU A 71 -12.49 4.93 3.16
N THR A 72 -13.63 4.48 2.64
CA THR A 72 -13.72 3.24 1.86
C THR A 72 -13.30 3.41 0.41
N GLY A 73 -12.93 2.31 -0.25
CA GLY A 73 -12.78 2.25 -1.70
C GLY A 73 -11.34 2.40 -2.19
N HIS A 74 -10.36 2.40 -1.29
CA HIS A 74 -8.94 2.33 -1.61
C HIS A 74 -8.43 0.89 -1.77
N ALA A 75 -9.13 -0.09 -1.19
CA ALA A 75 -8.87 -1.51 -1.40
C ALA A 75 -9.63 -2.06 -2.62
N ARG A 76 -9.04 -3.05 -3.29
CA ARG A 76 -9.69 -3.85 -4.33
C ARG A 76 -9.32 -5.32 -4.17
N GLU A 77 -10.32 -6.18 -3.98
CA GLU A 77 -10.11 -7.63 -3.96
C GLU A 77 -9.70 -8.15 -5.33
N VAL A 78 -8.71 -9.04 -5.37
CA VAL A 78 -8.15 -9.63 -6.58
C VAL A 78 -7.83 -11.11 -6.37
N SER A 79 -7.95 -11.89 -7.45
CA SER A 79 -7.73 -13.35 -7.44
C SER A 79 -6.69 -13.83 -8.46
N ASN A 80 -6.03 -12.90 -9.18
CA ASN A 80 -4.99 -13.24 -10.16
C ASN A 80 -4.07 -12.04 -10.44
N ALA A 81 -2.93 -12.31 -11.08
CA ALA A 81 -1.84 -11.36 -11.25
C ALA A 81 -2.23 -10.17 -12.15
N SER A 82 -3.06 -10.42 -13.17
CA SER A 82 -3.56 -9.37 -14.05
C SER A 82 -4.45 -8.39 -13.27
N ALA A 83 -5.41 -8.91 -12.49
CA ALA A 83 -6.28 -8.10 -11.65
C ALA A 83 -5.50 -7.32 -10.58
N MET A 84 -4.48 -7.94 -9.96
CA MET A 84 -3.58 -7.29 -9.01
C MET A 84 -2.83 -6.12 -9.66
N THR A 85 -2.27 -6.34 -10.84
CA THR A 85 -1.57 -5.31 -11.61
C THR A 85 -2.51 -4.14 -11.93
N SER A 86 -3.70 -4.42 -12.47
CA SER A 86 -4.68 -3.38 -12.79
C SER A 86 -5.19 -2.62 -11.56
N ALA A 87 -5.26 -3.26 -10.39
CA ALA A 87 -5.60 -2.57 -9.14
C ALA A 87 -4.51 -1.55 -8.75
N MET A 88 -3.24 -1.97 -8.77
CA MET A 88 -2.11 -1.08 -8.47
C MET A 88 -2.00 0.07 -9.47
N GLU A 89 -2.20 -0.18 -10.76
CA GLU A 89 -2.21 0.87 -11.79
C GLU A 89 -3.35 1.88 -11.60
N ALA A 90 -4.48 1.44 -11.04
CA ALA A 90 -5.61 2.30 -10.67
C ALA A 90 -5.41 3.03 -9.33
N GLY A 91 -4.23 2.94 -8.71
CA GLY A 91 -3.94 3.55 -7.41
C GLY A 91 -4.72 2.90 -6.25
N LYS A 92 -5.07 1.61 -6.37
CA LYS A 92 -5.76 0.84 -5.34
C LYS A 92 -4.81 -0.18 -4.72
N VAL A 93 -5.01 -0.44 -3.43
CA VAL A 93 -4.35 -1.53 -2.72
C VAL A 93 -5.03 -2.84 -3.15
N ALA A 94 -4.28 -3.71 -3.80
CA ALA A 94 -4.77 -5.04 -4.16
C ALA A 94 -4.88 -5.91 -2.90
N VAL A 95 -6.02 -6.53 -2.67
CA VAL A 95 -6.25 -7.41 -1.51
C VAL A 95 -6.51 -8.82 -2.02
N THR A 96 -5.80 -9.81 -1.48
CA THR A 96 -5.92 -11.21 -1.89
C THR A 96 -5.77 -12.12 -0.68
N ASN A 97 -6.21 -13.37 -0.79
CA ASN A 97 -6.01 -14.41 0.23
C ASN A 97 -4.95 -15.42 -0.21
N ASP A 98 -4.29 -15.16 -1.34
CA ASP A 98 -3.22 -15.97 -1.90
C ASP A 98 -1.89 -15.22 -1.75
N ALA A 99 -1.03 -15.71 -0.86
CA ALA A 99 0.28 -15.11 -0.63
C ALA A 99 1.21 -15.27 -1.84
N ASP A 100 1.08 -16.37 -2.60
CA ASP A 100 1.92 -16.65 -3.76
C ASP A 100 1.76 -15.58 -4.84
N LEU A 101 0.57 -14.97 -4.93
CA LEU A 101 0.27 -13.88 -5.85
C LEU A 101 1.05 -12.58 -5.54
N VAL A 102 1.56 -12.44 -4.31
CA VAL A 102 2.32 -11.26 -3.87
C VAL A 102 3.82 -11.49 -3.94
N ILE A 103 4.29 -12.73 -3.74
CA ILE A 103 5.72 -13.05 -3.63
C ILE A 103 6.37 -13.59 -4.91
N ASN A 104 5.59 -14.05 -5.89
CA ASN A 104 6.07 -14.65 -7.15
C ASN A 104 5.60 -13.87 -8.38
#